data_AF-A0A535RS76-F1
#
_entry.id   AF-A0A535RS76-F1
#
_cell.length_a   1.000
_cell.length_b   1.000
_cell.length_c   1.000
_cell.angle_alpha   90.00
_cell.angle_beta   90.00
_cell.angle_gamma   90.00
#
_symmetry.space_group_name_H-M   'P 1'
#
loop_
_entity.id
_entity.type
_entity.pdbx_description
1 polymer ?
#
loop_
_entity_poly.entity_id
_entity_poly.type
_entity_poly.pdbx_seq_one_letter_code
_entity_poly.pdbx_strand_id
1 'polypeptide(L)'
;MRLDAVIFDVDGVLVDVRSSFLEAVKRTVQHLVVTETGARDDGPLVDDELIATFKRAGGFNNDWDLAHALTLWYLEAGPAPSTSELRRRAGDPMVAAGVSIRARTARLARPTYDETKGLMLEQYWGSAEAVRLFGIRARLDVRDPLLAT
;
A
#
# COMPACT_ATOMS: atom_id res chain seq x y z
N MET A 1 19.79 34.53 27.56
CA MET A 1 20.12 33.46 26.60
C MET A 1 19.43 33.82 25.29
N ARG A 2 20.17 33.94 24.19
CA ARG A 2 19.62 34.31 22.88
C ARG A 2 19.62 33.05 22.02
N LEU A 3 18.49 32.73 21.40
CA LEU A 3 18.36 31.54 20.57
C LEU A 3 18.82 31.88 19.15
N ASP A 4 19.82 31.18 18.64
CA ASP A 4 20.43 31.48 17.34
C ASP A 4 19.70 30.80 16.17
N ALA A 5 19.00 29.69 16.40
CA ALA A 5 18.18 29.01 15.39
C ALA A 5 17.12 28.08 16.00
N VAL A 6 16.10 27.76 15.19
CA VAL A 6 15.17 26.64 15.39
C VAL A 6 15.10 25.84 14.09
N ILE A 7 15.14 24.52 14.17
CA ILE A 7 15.02 23.60 13.04
C ILE A 7 13.73 22.80 13.23
N PHE A 8 12.92 22.71 12.18
CA PHE A 8 11.69 21.92 12.15
C PHE A 8 11.82 20.80 11.14
N ASP A 9 11.36 19.62 11.53
CA ASP A 9 11.04 18.56 10.57
C ASP A 9 9.76 18.93 9.81
N VAL A 10 9.48 18.28 8.68
CA VAL A 10 8.27 18.54 7.89
C VAL A 10 7.14 17.63 8.35
N ASP A 11 7.34 16.31 8.23
CA ASP A 11 6.28 15.32 8.38
C ASP A 11 5.95 15.10 9.86
N GLY A 12 4.70 15.35 10.24
CA GLY A 12 4.25 15.25 11.63
C GLY A 12 4.66 16.42 12.53
N VAL A 13 5.37 17.43 11.98
CA VAL A 13 5.71 18.68 12.68
C VAL A 13 5.09 19.89 11.98
N LEU A 14 5.44 20.13 10.71
CA LEU A 14 4.87 21.22 9.92
C LEU A 14 3.64 20.80 9.13
N VAL A 15 3.56 19.52 8.73
CA VAL A 15 2.45 18.95 7.96
C VAL A 15 1.88 17.74 8.69
N ASP A 16 0.56 17.70 8.87
CA ASP A 16 -0.12 16.50 9.36
C ASP A 16 -0.30 15.48 8.24
N VAL A 17 0.56 14.47 8.24
CA VAL A 17 0.60 13.43 7.21
C VAL A 17 -0.17 12.16 7.60
N ARG A 18 -0.78 12.12 8.79
CA ARG A 18 -1.33 10.88 9.39
C ARG A 18 -2.35 10.18 8.49
N SER A 19 -3.12 10.93 7.71
CA SER A 19 -4.15 10.41 6.80
C SER A 19 -3.69 10.19 5.35
N SER A 20 -2.44 10.50 5.00
CA SER A 20 -2.00 10.54 3.59
C SER A 20 -1.25 9.28 3.15
N PHE A 21 -0.09 9.01 3.74
CA PHE A 21 0.77 7.89 3.32
C PHE A 21 0.12 6.52 3.57
N LEU A 22 -0.50 6.36 4.73
CA LEU A 22 -1.19 5.10 5.08
C LEU A 22 -2.42 4.86 4.19
N GLU A 23 -3.09 5.93 3.76
CA GLU A 23 -4.22 5.82 2.86
C GLU A 23 -3.77 5.39 1.45
N ALA A 24 -2.62 5.90 0.96
CA ALA A 24 -2.02 5.42 -0.28
C ALA A 24 -1.68 3.92 -0.22
N VAL A 25 -1.19 3.43 0.93
CA VAL A 25 -0.96 1.98 1.15
C VAL A 25 -2.28 1.21 1.03
N LYS A 26 -3.32 1.62 1.77
CA LYS A 26 -4.63 0.94 1.75
C LYS A 26 -5.22 0.89 0.34
N ARG A 27 -5.25 2.02 -0.36
CA ARG A 27 -5.79 2.12 -1.73
C ARG A 27 -4.99 1.30 -2.73
N THR A 28 -3.67 1.30 -2.61
CA THR A 28 -2.79 0.50 -3.49
C THR A 28 -3.03 -0.99 -3.30
N VAL A 29 -3.08 -1.47 -2.05
CA VAL A 29 -3.36 -2.89 -1.76
C VAL A 29 -4.74 -3.27 -2.27
N GLN A 30 -5.76 -2.45 -1.98
CA GLN A 30 -7.13 -2.66 -2.43
C GLN A 30 -7.20 -2.80 -3.96
N HIS A 31 -6.66 -1.81 -4.69
CA HIS A 31 -6.71 -1.78 -6.15
C HIS A 31 -5.97 -2.95 -6.79
N LEU A 32 -4.75 -3.26 -6.34
CA LEU A 32 -3.97 -4.36 -6.91
C LEU A 32 -4.62 -5.71 -6.65
N VAL A 33 -5.07 -5.98 -5.42
CA VAL A 33 -5.69 -7.27 -5.10
C VAL A 33 -7.00 -7.46 -5.87
N VAL A 34 -7.87 -6.44 -5.95
CA VAL A 34 -9.11 -6.52 -6.73
C VAL A 34 -8.82 -6.73 -8.22
N THR A 35 -7.84 -6.01 -8.78
CA THR A 35 -7.49 -6.12 -10.20
C THR A 35 -6.92 -7.49 -10.54
N GLU A 36 -6.03 -8.03 -9.71
CA GLU A 36 -5.36 -9.32 -9.97
C GLU A 36 -6.29 -10.52 -9.71
N THR A 37 -7.25 -10.40 -8.79
CA THR A 37 -8.15 -11.52 -8.43
C THR A 37 -9.52 -11.47 -9.12
N GLY A 38 -9.96 -10.28 -9.57
CA GLY A 38 -11.32 -10.04 -10.02
C GLY A 38 -12.37 -10.14 -8.89
N ALA A 39 -11.94 -10.14 -7.63
CA ALA A 39 -12.84 -10.23 -6.48
C ALA A 39 -13.78 -9.02 -6.43
N ARG A 40 -15.04 -9.23 -6.04
CA ARG A 40 -15.96 -8.12 -5.78
C ARG A 40 -15.44 -7.30 -4.61
N ASP A 41 -15.29 -6.00 -4.81
CA ASP A 41 -14.96 -5.08 -3.73
C ASP A 41 -16.20 -4.85 -2.85
N ASP A 42 -16.23 -5.50 -1.67
CA ASP A 42 -17.30 -5.36 -0.69
C ASP A 42 -16.81 -4.92 0.70
N GLY A 43 -15.58 -4.42 0.78
CA GLY A 43 -15.00 -3.94 2.02
C GLY A 43 -13.47 -3.78 1.96
N PRO A 44 -12.89 -3.03 2.93
CA PRO A 44 -11.47 -2.77 2.96
C PRO A 44 -10.69 -4.03 3.33
N LEU A 45 -9.66 -4.32 2.53
CA LEU A 45 -8.65 -5.33 2.86
C LEU A 45 -7.79 -4.86 4.04
N VAL A 46 -7.34 -3.60 4.00
CA VAL A 46 -6.36 -3.07 4.96
C VAL A 46 -6.95 -1.96 5.83
N ASP A 47 -6.76 -2.08 7.13
CA ASP A 47 -7.05 -1.04 8.14
C ASP A 47 -5.79 -0.62 8.90
N ASP A 48 -5.94 0.35 9.80
CA ASP A 48 -4.81 0.90 10.57
C ASP A 48 -4.22 -0.12 11.55
N GLU A 49 -5.03 -1.03 12.09
CA GLU A 49 -4.57 -2.06 13.02
C GLU A 49 -3.70 -3.09 12.31
N LEU A 50 -4.06 -3.48 11.10
CA LEU A 50 -3.27 -4.36 10.25
C LEU A 50 -1.92 -3.72 9.89
N ILE A 51 -1.94 -2.44 9.48
CA ILE A 51 -0.71 -1.68 9.21
C ILE A 51 0.18 -1.64 10.46
N ALA A 52 -0.39 -1.30 11.61
CA ALA A 52 0.35 -1.25 12.86
C ALA A 52 0.94 -2.62 13.23
N THR A 53 0.23 -3.71 12.95
CA THR A 53 0.72 -5.07 13.16
C THR A 53 1.94 -5.39 12.31
N PHE A 54 1.91 -5.09 11.01
CA PHE A 54 3.06 -5.26 10.14
C PHE A 54 4.23 -4.37 10.58
N LYS A 55 3.99 -3.09 10.87
CA LYS A 55 5.05 -2.17 11.34
C LYS A 55 5.70 -2.63 12.65
N ARG A 56 4.92 -3.21 13.59
CA ARG A 56 5.43 -3.77 14.86
C ARG A 56 6.31 -5.01 14.68
N ALA A 57 6.06 -5.83 13.66
CA ALA A 57 6.89 -6.99 13.36
C ALA A 57 8.31 -6.61 12.89
N GLY A 58 8.51 -5.35 12.47
CA GLY A 58 9.78 -4.82 11.97
C GLY A 58 9.96 -5.07 10.46
N GLY A 59 10.81 -4.25 9.83
CA GLY A 59 11.13 -4.38 8.40
C GLY A 59 10.21 -3.62 7.44
N PHE A 60 9.15 -2.97 7.92
CA PHE A 60 8.18 -2.22 7.11
C PHE A 60 8.17 -0.70 7.41
N ASN A 61 9.36 -0.09 7.50
CA ASN A 61 9.48 1.37 7.62
C ASN A 61 9.17 2.09 6.29
N ASN A 62 9.38 1.42 5.16
CA ASN A 62 9.03 1.96 3.84
C ASN A 62 7.61 1.53 3.48
N ASP A 63 6.75 2.50 3.17
CA ASP A 63 5.35 2.24 2.84
C ASP A 63 5.18 1.51 1.49
N TRP A 64 6.13 1.61 0.55
CA TRP A 64 6.13 0.80 -0.68
C TRP A 64 6.36 -0.69 -0.37
N ASP A 65 7.29 -0.98 0.54
CA ASP A 65 7.57 -2.35 0.98
C ASP A 65 6.37 -2.94 1.71
N LEU A 66 5.73 -2.13 2.58
CA LEU A 66 4.51 -2.51 3.27
C LEU A 66 3.37 -2.81 2.29
N ALA A 67 3.09 -1.91 1.35
CA ALA A 67 2.04 -2.09 0.36
C ALA A 67 2.29 -3.34 -0.49
N HIS A 68 3.54 -3.57 -0.90
CA HIS A 68 3.88 -4.73 -1.72
C HIS A 68 3.75 -6.04 -0.94
N ALA A 69 4.23 -6.08 0.32
CA ALA A 69 4.09 -7.26 1.17
C ALA A 69 2.64 -7.61 1.47
N LEU A 70 1.80 -6.63 1.81
CA LEU A 70 0.37 -6.82 2.06
C LEU A 70 -0.35 -7.30 0.79
N THR A 71 -0.04 -6.71 -0.37
CA THR A 71 -0.62 -7.13 -1.65
C THR A 71 -0.32 -8.60 -1.93
N LEU A 72 0.97 -8.99 -1.88
CA LEU A 72 1.36 -10.37 -2.13
C LEU A 72 0.75 -11.32 -1.10
N TRP A 73 0.69 -10.92 0.17
CA TRP A 73 0.08 -11.74 1.22
C TRP A 73 -1.40 -12.05 0.97
N TYR A 74 -2.19 -11.06 0.54
CA TYR A 74 -3.59 -11.32 0.14
C TYR A 74 -3.69 -12.22 -1.08
N LEU A 75 -2.80 -12.07 -2.06
CA LEU A 75 -2.79 -12.92 -3.26
C LEU A 75 -2.37 -14.36 -2.95
N GLU A 76 -1.54 -14.59 -1.93
CA GLU A 76 -1.17 -15.93 -1.44
C GLU A 76 -2.38 -16.71 -0.90
N ALA A 77 -3.45 -16.01 -0.45
CA ALA A 77 -4.70 -16.65 -0.03
C ALA A 77 -5.49 -17.28 -1.20
N GLY A 78 -5.10 -16.96 -2.44
CA GLY A 78 -5.71 -17.46 -3.67
C GLY A 78 -7.02 -16.75 -4.03
N PRO A 79 -7.63 -17.09 -5.18
CA PRO A 79 -8.85 -16.46 -5.66
C PRO A 79 -10.02 -16.62 -4.68
N ALA A 80 -10.77 -15.55 -4.48
CA ALA A 80 -11.99 -15.54 -3.67
C ALA A 80 -13.05 -14.62 -4.30
N PRO A 81 -14.35 -14.87 -4.03
CA PRO A 81 -15.45 -14.12 -4.64
C PRO A 81 -15.50 -12.64 -4.21
N SER A 82 -14.92 -12.28 -3.06
CA SER A 82 -14.91 -10.89 -2.59
C SER A 82 -13.74 -10.58 -1.65
N THR A 83 -13.50 -9.29 -1.43
CA THR A 83 -12.45 -8.79 -0.54
C THR A 83 -12.68 -9.22 0.91
N SER A 84 -13.93 -9.27 1.36
CA SER A 84 -14.27 -9.82 2.69
C SER A 84 -13.89 -11.30 2.86
N GLU A 85 -14.04 -12.11 1.81
CA GLU A 85 -13.62 -13.52 1.85
C GLU A 85 -12.10 -13.67 1.77
N LEU A 86 -11.41 -12.85 0.96
CA LEU A 86 -9.95 -12.78 0.95
C LEU A 86 -9.41 -12.46 2.35
N ARG A 87 -10.01 -11.49 3.04
CA ARG A 87 -9.62 -11.13 4.41
C ARG A 87 -9.79 -12.26 5.41
N ARG A 88 -10.86 -13.05 5.28
CA ARG A 88 -11.05 -14.26 6.12
C ARG A 88 -10.01 -15.33 5.86
N ARG A 89 -9.48 -15.44 4.65
CA ARG A 89 -8.53 -16.48 4.22
C ARG A 89 -7.07 -16.12 4.39
N ALA A 90 -6.72 -14.83 4.45
CA ALA A 90 -5.34 -14.34 4.46
C ALA A 90 -4.48 -14.90 5.63
N GLY A 91 -5.10 -15.41 6.69
CA GLY A 91 -4.39 -16.01 7.83
C GLY A 91 -3.92 -14.96 8.84
N ASP A 92 -2.96 -15.33 9.70
CA ASP A 92 -2.50 -14.49 10.80
C ASP A 92 -1.56 -13.36 10.31
N PRO A 93 -1.90 -12.08 10.57
CA PRO A 93 -1.09 -10.94 10.13
C PRO A 93 0.32 -10.89 10.72
N MET A 94 0.52 -11.31 11.97
CA MET A 94 1.83 -11.29 12.64
C MET A 94 2.75 -12.36 12.04
N VAL A 95 2.21 -13.54 11.77
CA VAL A 95 2.95 -14.61 11.06
C VAL A 95 3.30 -14.13 9.64
N ALA A 96 2.36 -13.51 8.96
CA ALA A 96 2.58 -12.96 7.63
C ALA A 96 3.68 -11.89 7.62
N ALA A 97 3.70 -10.97 8.60
CA ALA A 97 4.71 -9.93 8.67
C ALA A 97 6.13 -10.50 8.85
N GLY A 98 6.28 -11.69 9.44
CA GLY A 98 7.57 -12.39 9.55
C GLY A 98 8.10 -13.00 8.24
N VAL A 99 7.29 -13.06 7.18
CA VAL A 99 7.71 -13.59 5.86
C VAL A 99 8.34 -12.47 5.03
N SER A 100 9.53 -12.69 4.49
CA SER A 100 10.21 -11.68 3.67
C SER A 100 9.52 -11.45 2.33
N ILE A 101 9.59 -10.21 1.81
CA ILE A 101 9.12 -9.87 0.45
C ILE A 101 9.79 -10.74 -0.61
N ARG A 102 11.09 -11.04 -0.44
CA ARG A 102 11.83 -11.93 -1.34
C ARG A 102 11.24 -13.34 -1.39
N ALA A 103 10.80 -13.86 -0.25
CA ALA A 103 10.16 -15.18 -0.21
C ALA A 103 8.78 -15.17 -0.90
N ARG A 104 8.02 -14.07 -0.78
CA ARG A 104 6.72 -13.91 -1.45
C ARG A 104 6.86 -13.76 -2.96
N THR A 105 7.76 -12.90 -3.42
CA THR A 105 8.04 -12.66 -4.85
C THR A 105 8.56 -13.91 -5.57
N ALA A 106 9.19 -14.84 -4.84
CA ALA A 106 9.55 -16.15 -5.39
C ALA A 106 8.34 -17.07 -5.66
N ARG A 107 7.20 -16.85 -4.98
CA ARG A 107 5.95 -17.62 -5.15
C ARG A 107 4.97 -16.94 -6.09
N LEU A 108 4.94 -15.61 -6.08
CA LEU A 108 4.06 -14.77 -6.87
C LEU A 108 4.90 -13.81 -7.70
N ALA A 109 4.91 -14.02 -9.01
CA ALA A 109 5.66 -13.19 -9.94
C ALA A 109 5.00 -11.81 -10.19
N ARG A 110 3.70 -11.67 -9.88
CA ARG A 110 2.93 -10.43 -10.06
C ARG A 110 1.98 -10.16 -8.89
N PRO A 111 1.68 -8.88 -8.59
CA PRO A 111 2.30 -7.69 -9.21
C PRO A 111 3.76 -7.58 -8.79
N THR A 112 4.59 -7.01 -9.66
CA THR A 112 6.01 -6.74 -9.39
C THR A 112 6.15 -5.55 -8.43
N TYR A 113 7.32 -5.41 -7.80
CA TYR A 113 7.60 -4.29 -6.90
C TYR A 113 7.44 -2.94 -7.62
N ASP A 114 7.90 -2.83 -8.87
CA ASP A 114 7.78 -1.61 -9.67
C ASP A 114 6.33 -1.29 -10.04
N GLU A 115 5.47 -2.30 -10.18
CA GLU A 115 4.03 -2.08 -10.36
C GLU A 115 3.38 -1.51 -9.11
N THR A 116 3.70 -2.07 -7.93
CA THR A 116 3.22 -1.54 -6.65
C THR A 116 3.74 -0.13 -6.40
N LYS A 117 5.05 0.09 -6.58
CA LYS A 117 5.68 1.41 -6.43
C LYS A 117 5.09 2.43 -7.41
N GLY A 118 4.87 2.04 -8.66
CA GLY A 118 4.25 2.90 -9.66
C GLY A 118 2.89 3.39 -9.20
N LEU A 119 2.03 2.51 -8.69
CA LEU A 119 0.71 2.89 -8.19
C LEU A 119 0.79 3.79 -6.95
N MET A 120 1.72 3.52 -6.02
CA MET A 120 1.98 4.40 -4.87
C MET A 120 2.39 5.81 -5.32
N LEU A 121 3.24 5.92 -6.35
CA LEU A 121 3.64 7.22 -6.92
C LEU A 121 2.47 7.95 -7.56
N GLU A 122 1.55 7.24 -8.24
CA GLU A 122 0.32 7.85 -8.75
C GLU A 122 -0.55 8.41 -7.62
N GLN A 123 -0.66 7.71 -6.48
CA GLN A 123 -1.40 8.19 -5.31
C GLN A 123 -0.75 9.42 -4.66
N TYR A 124 0.59 9.50 -4.66
CA TYR A 124 1.31 10.62 -4.04
C TYR A 124 1.31 11.89 -4.90
N TRP A 125 1.45 11.75 -6.21
CA TRP A 125 1.69 12.86 -7.13
C TRP A 125 0.50 13.16 -8.06
N GLY A 126 -0.45 12.22 -8.16
CA GLY A 126 -1.43 12.18 -9.24
C GLY A 126 -0.83 11.56 -10.50
N SER A 127 -1.65 10.84 -11.28
CA SER A 127 -1.16 10.04 -12.42
C SER A 127 -0.43 10.87 -13.49
N ALA A 128 -0.93 12.06 -13.83
CA ALA A 128 -0.28 12.92 -14.83
C ALA A 128 1.12 13.35 -14.40
N GLU A 129 1.26 13.74 -13.14
CA GLU A 129 2.53 14.20 -12.60
C GLU A 129 3.50 13.03 -12.35
N ALA A 130 2.98 11.88 -11.92
CA ALA A 130 3.78 10.67 -11.74
C ALA A 130 4.36 10.18 -13.08
N VAL A 131 3.59 10.21 -14.17
CA VAL A 131 4.09 9.94 -15.53
C VAL A 131 5.18 10.95 -15.90
N ARG A 132 4.95 12.25 -15.67
CA ARG A 132 5.89 13.32 -16.03
C ARG A 132 7.22 13.23 -15.28
N LEU A 133 7.17 12.97 -13.97
CA LEU A 133 8.34 12.95 -13.09
C LEU A 133 9.11 11.64 -13.16
N PHE A 134 8.41 10.51 -13.27
CA PHE A 134 9.01 9.18 -13.08
C PHE A 134 8.93 8.28 -14.32
N GLY A 135 8.29 8.72 -15.40
CA GLY A 135 8.16 7.95 -16.64
C GLY A 135 7.37 6.65 -16.49
N ILE A 136 6.56 6.53 -15.43
CA ILE A 136 5.76 5.32 -15.19
C ILE A 136 4.55 5.29 -16.10
N ARG A 137 4.01 4.09 -16.34
CA ARG A 137 2.70 3.93 -16.97
C ARG A 137 1.61 4.17 -15.93
N ALA A 138 0.77 5.18 -16.15
CA ALA A 138 -0.40 5.43 -15.32
C ALA A 138 -1.41 4.26 -15.38
N ARG A 139 -2.01 3.96 -14.23
CA ARG A 139 -2.97 2.88 -14.03
C ARG A 139 -4.30 3.38 -13.47
N LEU A 140 -4.28 4.46 -12.69
CA LEU A 140 -5.50 5.07 -12.18
C LEU A 140 -6.12 5.95 -13.26
N ASP A 141 -7.42 5.80 -13.47
CA ASP A 141 -8.21 6.81 -14.20
C ASP A 141 -8.55 7.94 -13.21
N VAL A 142 -8.43 9.20 -13.63
CA VAL A 142 -8.89 10.37 -12.85
C VAL A 142 -10.38 10.29 -12.47
N ARG A 143 -11.15 9.40 -13.12
CA ARG A 143 -12.56 9.12 -12.85
C ARG A 143 -12.79 7.85 -12.02
N ASP A 144 -11.73 7.18 -11.55
CA ASP A 144 -11.83 6.00 -10.70
C ASP A 144 -12.53 6.39 -9.38
N PRO A 145 -13.63 5.72 -8.98
CA PRO A 145 -14.29 5.98 -7.70
C PRO A 145 -13.35 5.92 -6.50
N LEU A 146 -12.24 5.17 -6.60
CA LEU A 146 -11.19 5.10 -5.56
C LEU A 146 -10.41 6.41 -5.37
N LEU A 147 -10.59 7.41 -6.24
CA LEU A 147 -10.04 8.76 -6.14
C LEU A 147 -11.11 9.83 -5.83
N ALA A 148 -12.39 9.46 -5.80
CA ALA A 148 -13.45 10.37 -5.38
C ALA A 148 -13.36 10.56 -3.86
N THR A 149 -12.98 11.77 -3.44
CA THR A 149 -12.98 12.24 -2.05
C THR A 149 -14.37 12.21 -1.43
#